data_AF-A0A7W0CQK0-F1
#
_entry.id   AF-A0A7W0CQK0-F1
#
_cell.length_a   1.000
_cell.length_b   1.000
_cell.length_c   1.000
_cell.angle_alpha   90.00
_cell.angle_beta   90.00
_cell.angle_gamma   90.00
#
_symmetry.space_group_name_H-M   'P 1'
#
loop_
_entity.id
_entity.type
_entity.pdbx_description
1 polymer ?
#
loop_
_entity_poly.entity_id
_entity_poly.type
_entity_poly.pdbx_seq_one_letter_code
_entity_poly.pdbx_strand_id
1 'polypeptide(L)'
;MRKRALASLLAATAATTGVVIPAAFAAPAGAVVQAAPTVDELRLALRAAIRAADKAEDAYRAAQELYVAADEKADAAKALAAQARDEANRLKGVYEDELTEKAAAHAAIPGLESAVTEAQAKLAAAEKALAEATPEQVEQATKDRDAAKAAFDAAVEALSAGKVRFEEAAERLPGKKAAFDEADAKATTLEGEAVPLWTAARDLEAEADRLKGLWAEAEKVVTEAQKALDAALFPVKISYIDVDDAAIRYPGKKTGVDITVYTKTDDSDADVTCGGYTFDLDETVSGVFEGGMWVMPGAPNKATCGVVVRNSHGVTASSSFTYDLQRHARIVSLNAGPEPVRKGKRITVTGVLQGTNTTGTAYGHLNGGWVSIQFRKKGSTTWSTLGGITTSGKGNFSRAFTAKADGTWRAVYGGGWAFTKATSGSDYVDVR
;
A
#
# COMPACT_ATOMS: atom_id res chain seq x y z
N MET A 1 -34.02 1.30 29.07
CA MET A 1 -34.98 1.97 28.16
C MET A 1 -34.35 2.78 27.00
N ARG A 2 -33.02 2.91 26.84
CA ARG A 2 -32.42 3.71 25.74
C ARG A 2 -31.89 2.92 24.52
N LYS A 3 -31.66 1.61 24.61
CA LYS A 3 -31.23 0.76 23.47
C LYS A 3 -32.28 0.63 22.35
N ARG A 4 -33.58 0.62 22.69
CA ARG A 4 -34.67 0.53 21.69
C ARG A 4 -34.92 1.85 20.95
N ALA A 5 -34.70 3.00 21.60
CA ALA A 5 -34.83 4.31 20.96
C ALA A 5 -33.72 4.56 19.93
N LEU A 6 -32.48 4.13 20.22
CA LEU A 6 -31.35 4.25 19.29
C LEU A 6 -31.48 3.26 18.11
N ALA A 7 -31.87 2.01 18.36
CA ALA A 7 -32.14 1.02 17.31
C ALA A 7 -33.30 1.44 16.39
N SER A 8 -34.32 2.11 16.92
CA SER A 8 -35.44 2.64 16.12
C SER A 8 -35.08 3.89 15.31
N LEU A 9 -34.07 4.66 15.74
CA LEU A 9 -33.52 5.80 14.98
C LEU A 9 -32.57 5.35 13.85
N LEU A 10 -31.80 4.28 14.09
CA LEU A 10 -30.90 3.64 13.11
C LEU A 10 -31.66 2.85 12.03
N ALA A 11 -32.77 2.20 12.40
CA ALA A 11 -33.67 1.56 11.42
C ALA A 11 -34.37 2.59 10.52
N ALA A 12 -34.67 3.80 11.03
CA ALA A 12 -35.27 4.89 10.26
C ALA A 12 -34.28 5.55 9.29
N THR A 13 -32.97 5.49 9.55
CA THR A 13 -31.90 6.01 8.66
C THR A 13 -31.48 5.01 7.59
N ALA A 14 -31.50 3.70 7.88
CA ALA A 14 -31.30 2.66 6.87
C ALA A 14 -32.46 2.57 5.85
N ALA A 15 -33.68 2.98 6.23
CA ALA A 15 -34.85 3.00 5.35
C ALA A 15 -35.01 4.29 4.53
N THR A 16 -34.30 5.37 4.87
CA THR A 16 -34.44 6.68 4.18
C THR A 16 -33.38 6.95 3.11
N THR A 17 -32.31 6.17 3.04
CA THR A 17 -31.33 6.23 1.94
C THR A 17 -31.57 5.11 0.94
N GLY A 18 -32.77 5.04 0.35
CA GLY A 18 -33.04 4.29 -0.88
C GLY A 18 -32.22 4.77 -2.10
N VAL A 19 -30.96 5.13 -1.89
CA VAL A 19 -29.94 5.38 -2.90
C VAL A 19 -29.22 4.06 -3.11
N VAL A 20 -29.88 3.19 -3.88
CA VAL A 20 -29.16 2.31 -4.78
C VAL A 20 -28.32 3.25 -5.63
N ILE A 21 -27.01 3.32 -5.38
CA ILE A 21 -26.08 3.81 -6.39
C ILE A 21 -26.32 2.91 -7.60
N PRO A 22 -26.80 3.42 -8.74
CA PRO A 22 -26.96 2.59 -9.92
C PRO A 22 -25.60 1.97 -10.22
N ALA A 23 -25.58 0.65 -10.42
CA ALA A 23 -24.43 -0.07 -10.95
C ALA A 23 -24.12 0.47 -12.35
N ALA A 24 -23.40 1.58 -12.42
CA ALA A 24 -22.96 2.23 -13.64
C ALA A 24 -21.46 1.99 -13.87
N PHE A 25 -20.97 0.78 -13.57
CA PHE A 25 -19.65 0.32 -14.04
C PHE A 25 -19.60 -1.19 -14.33
N ALA A 26 -20.74 -1.78 -14.70
CA ALA A 26 -20.77 -3.07 -15.41
C ALA A 26 -21.98 -3.04 -16.35
N ALA A 27 -21.75 -2.66 -17.61
CA ALA A 27 -22.79 -2.71 -18.63
C ALA A 27 -22.99 -4.16 -19.11
N PRO A 28 -24.18 -4.78 -18.96
CA PRO A 28 -24.66 -5.71 -19.95
C PRO A 28 -25.21 -4.92 -21.15
N ALA A 29 -24.98 -5.43 -22.36
CA ALA A 29 -25.42 -4.83 -23.60
C ALA A 29 -26.95 -4.58 -23.59
N GLY A 30 -27.37 -3.32 -23.63
CA GLY A 30 -28.78 -2.94 -23.83
C GLY A 30 -29.33 -1.75 -23.02
N ALA A 31 -28.54 -1.04 -22.21
CA ALA A 31 -29.05 0.10 -21.43
C ALA A 31 -29.13 1.40 -22.24
N VAL A 32 -30.28 2.06 -22.18
CA VAL A 32 -30.50 3.46 -22.61
C VAL A 32 -29.40 4.33 -21.99
N VAL A 33 -28.68 5.09 -22.82
CA VAL A 33 -27.66 6.03 -22.36
C VAL A 33 -28.33 7.09 -21.49
N GLN A 34 -28.19 6.97 -20.17
CA GLN A 34 -28.57 8.03 -19.24
C GLN A 34 -27.72 9.27 -19.59
N ALA A 35 -28.34 10.44 -19.73
CA ALA A 35 -27.61 11.68 -19.96
C ALA A 35 -26.58 11.88 -18.83
N ALA A 36 -25.39 12.38 -19.18
CA ALA A 36 -24.36 12.69 -18.19
C ALA A 36 -24.93 13.70 -17.16
N PRO A 37 -24.63 13.53 -15.86
CA PRO A 37 -25.16 14.40 -14.82
C PRO A 37 -24.70 15.85 -15.03
N THR A 38 -25.58 16.78 -14.71
CA THR A 38 -25.28 18.22 -14.75
C THR A 38 -24.36 18.63 -13.60
N VAL A 39 -23.68 19.78 -13.75
CA VAL A 39 -22.82 20.35 -12.69
C VAL A 39 -23.61 20.58 -11.39
N ASP A 40 -24.87 21.00 -11.48
CA ASP A 40 -25.69 21.25 -10.29
C ASP A 40 -26.10 19.95 -9.59
N GLU A 41 -26.38 18.88 -10.34
CA GLU A 41 -26.58 17.54 -9.78
C GLU A 41 -25.32 17.02 -9.09
N LEU A 42 -24.14 17.22 -9.69
CA LEU A 42 -22.85 16.84 -9.09
C LEU A 42 -22.55 17.64 -7.81
N ARG A 43 -22.79 18.96 -7.80
CA ARG A 43 -22.67 19.79 -6.58
C ARG A 43 -23.61 19.33 -5.48
N LEU A 44 -24.84 18.98 -5.84
CA LEU A 44 -25.82 18.47 -4.88
C LEU A 44 -25.39 17.12 -4.31
N ALA A 45 -24.89 16.23 -5.16
CA ALA A 45 -24.36 14.93 -4.77
C ALA A 45 -23.15 15.07 -3.83
N LEU A 46 -22.18 15.93 -4.16
CA LEU A 46 -21.02 16.21 -3.31
C LEU A 46 -21.45 16.74 -1.93
N ARG A 47 -22.36 17.71 -1.88
CA ARG A 47 -22.89 18.23 -0.59
C ARG A 47 -23.60 17.14 0.22
N ALA A 48 -24.32 16.23 -0.44
CA ALA A 48 -24.95 15.10 0.23
C ALA A 48 -23.92 14.11 0.78
N ALA A 49 -22.86 13.82 0.02
CA ALA A 49 -21.75 12.96 0.45
C ALA A 49 -21.01 13.56 1.65
N ILE A 50 -20.68 14.86 1.63
CA ILE A 50 -20.02 15.55 2.75
C ILE A 50 -20.87 15.43 4.02
N ARG A 51 -22.17 15.75 3.95
CA ARG A 51 -23.07 15.61 5.10
C ARG A 51 -23.18 14.18 5.63
N ALA A 52 -23.03 13.18 4.76
CA ALA A 52 -23.06 11.78 5.17
C ALA A 52 -21.75 11.39 5.87
N ALA A 53 -20.60 11.86 5.37
CA ALA A 53 -19.30 11.67 6.00
C ALA A 53 -19.23 12.36 7.37
N ASP A 54 -19.68 13.62 7.49
CA ASP A 54 -19.74 14.34 8.77
C ASP A 54 -20.57 13.58 9.81
N LYS A 55 -21.74 13.07 9.42
CA LYS A 55 -22.59 12.25 10.31
C LYS A 55 -21.93 10.94 10.73
N ALA A 56 -21.18 10.31 9.82
CA ALA A 56 -20.45 9.08 10.13
C ALA A 56 -19.29 9.36 11.09
N GLU A 57 -18.59 10.48 10.92
CA GLU A 57 -17.55 10.95 11.83
C GLU A 57 -18.11 11.25 13.22
N ASP A 58 -19.21 12.00 13.31
CA ASP A 58 -19.88 12.31 14.58
C ASP A 58 -20.31 11.03 15.31
N ALA A 59 -20.86 10.06 14.58
CA ALA A 59 -21.24 8.76 15.13
C ALA A 59 -20.03 7.97 15.65
N TYR A 60 -18.93 7.96 14.89
CA TYR A 60 -17.68 7.32 15.31
C TYR A 60 -17.12 7.97 16.58
N ARG A 61 -17.03 9.30 16.63
CA ARG A 61 -16.56 10.05 17.81
C ARG A 61 -17.42 9.76 19.04
N ALA A 62 -18.75 9.79 18.89
CA ALA A 62 -19.66 9.47 19.99
C ALA A 62 -19.50 8.01 20.48
N ALA A 63 -19.29 7.06 19.57
CA ALA A 63 -19.03 5.66 19.94
C ALA A 63 -17.67 5.51 20.66
N GLN A 64 -16.64 6.23 20.21
CA GLN A 64 -15.32 6.21 20.84
C GLN A 64 -15.35 6.79 22.26
N GLU A 65 -16.06 7.89 22.48
CA GLU A 65 -16.26 8.46 23.83
C GLU A 65 -16.95 7.47 24.77
N LEU A 66 -17.98 6.77 24.28
CA LEU A 66 -18.68 5.74 25.04
C LEU A 66 -17.78 4.54 25.35
N TYR A 67 -16.96 4.10 24.38
CA TYR A 67 -15.99 3.03 24.57
C TYR A 67 -14.97 3.40 25.65
N VAL A 68 -14.31 4.55 25.56
CA VAL A 68 -13.31 5.00 26.55
C VAL A 68 -13.91 5.03 27.96
N ALA A 69 -15.11 5.62 28.11
CA ALA A 69 -15.77 5.68 29.40
C ALA A 69 -16.22 4.30 29.93
N ALA A 70 -16.47 3.32 29.05
CA ALA A 70 -16.80 1.96 29.43
C ALA A 70 -15.55 1.15 29.81
N ASP A 71 -14.45 1.35 29.08
CA ASP A 71 -13.15 0.71 29.31
C ASP A 71 -12.56 1.14 30.65
N GLU A 72 -12.53 2.45 30.95
CA GLU A 72 -12.11 2.98 32.25
C GLU A 72 -12.89 2.36 33.42
N LYS A 73 -14.20 2.13 33.24
CA LYS A 73 -15.04 1.48 34.25
C LYS A 73 -14.75 -0.01 34.39
N ALA A 74 -14.50 -0.70 33.28
CA ALA A 74 -14.16 -2.11 33.27
C ALA A 74 -12.80 -2.34 33.97
N ASP A 75 -11.82 -1.48 33.70
CA ASP A 75 -10.51 -1.46 34.34
C ASP A 75 -10.60 -1.18 35.83
N ALA A 76 -11.36 -0.16 36.23
CA ALA A 76 -11.59 0.14 37.64
C ALA A 76 -12.25 -1.03 38.38
N ALA A 77 -13.24 -1.69 37.76
CA ALA A 77 -13.89 -2.87 38.33
C ALA A 77 -12.93 -4.05 38.48
N LYS A 78 -12.07 -4.29 37.49
CA LYS A 78 -11.04 -5.34 37.55
C LYS A 78 -10.00 -5.07 38.62
N ALA A 79 -9.55 -3.82 38.75
CA ALA A 79 -8.62 -3.42 39.81
C ALA A 79 -9.21 -3.62 41.20
N LEU A 80 -10.49 -3.26 41.40
CA LEU A 80 -11.19 -3.47 42.65
C LEU A 80 -11.37 -4.97 42.98
N ALA A 81 -11.72 -5.79 41.98
CA ALA A 81 -11.81 -7.23 42.13
C ALA A 81 -10.46 -7.86 42.50
N ALA A 82 -9.37 -7.43 41.85
CA ALA A 82 -8.02 -7.88 42.17
C ALA A 82 -7.61 -7.52 43.61
N GLN A 83 -7.86 -6.28 44.04
CA GLN A 83 -7.61 -5.87 45.43
C GLN A 83 -8.39 -6.70 46.45
N ALA A 84 -9.66 -7.01 46.16
CA ALA A 84 -10.47 -7.86 47.03
C ALA A 84 -9.93 -9.30 47.08
N ARG A 85 -9.47 -9.84 45.95
CA ARG A 85 -8.88 -11.18 45.86
C ARG A 85 -7.53 -11.25 46.60
N ASP A 86 -6.71 -10.21 46.51
CA ASP A 86 -5.45 -10.12 47.25
C ASP A 86 -5.68 -10.09 48.76
N GLU A 87 -6.68 -9.34 49.22
CA GLU A 87 -7.06 -9.32 50.65
C GLU A 87 -7.60 -10.68 51.11
N ALA A 88 -8.42 -11.36 50.30
CA ALA A 88 -8.88 -12.71 50.60
C ALA A 88 -7.70 -13.69 50.72
N ASN A 89 -6.72 -13.62 49.82
CA ASN A 89 -5.51 -14.45 49.88
C ASN A 89 -4.65 -14.14 51.11
N ARG A 90 -4.54 -12.87 51.50
CA ARG A 90 -3.85 -12.46 52.72
C ARG A 90 -4.52 -13.04 53.97
N LEU A 91 -5.85 -12.95 54.06
CA LEU A 91 -6.63 -13.50 55.17
C LEU A 91 -6.62 -15.02 55.21
N LYS A 92 -6.59 -15.66 54.04
CA LYS A 92 -6.38 -17.11 53.92
C LYS A 92 -5.06 -17.52 54.57
N GLY A 93 -3.97 -16.81 54.27
CA GLY A 93 -2.67 -17.05 54.90
C GLY A 93 -2.74 -16.95 56.43
N VAL A 94 -3.37 -15.91 56.97
CA VAL A 94 -3.56 -15.75 58.42
C VAL A 94 -4.38 -16.91 59.02
N TYR A 95 -5.42 -17.37 58.33
CA TYR A 95 -6.21 -18.52 58.77
C TYR A 95 -5.39 -19.83 58.75
N GLU A 96 -4.60 -20.05 57.70
CA GLU A 96 -3.73 -21.23 57.56
C GLU A 96 -2.59 -21.24 58.60
N ASP A 97 -2.04 -20.08 58.94
CA ASP A 97 -1.05 -19.93 60.01
C ASP A 97 -1.65 -20.28 61.38
N GLU A 98 -2.83 -19.76 61.72
CA GLU A 98 -3.53 -20.07 62.98
C GLU A 98 -3.93 -21.55 63.04
N LEU A 99 -4.32 -22.14 61.91
CA LEU A 99 -4.64 -23.56 61.79
C LEU A 99 -3.39 -24.42 62.07
N THR A 100 -2.25 -23.98 61.57
CA THR A 100 -0.95 -24.64 61.80
C THR A 100 -0.52 -24.51 63.25
N GLU A 101 -0.69 -23.34 63.87
CA GLU A 101 -0.41 -23.12 65.29
C GLU A 101 -1.26 -24.04 66.17
N LYS A 102 -2.58 -24.12 65.93
CA LYS A 102 -3.46 -25.04 66.65
C LYS A 102 -3.03 -26.49 66.48
N ALA A 103 -2.72 -26.91 65.26
CA ALA A 103 -2.27 -28.28 64.98
C ALA A 103 -0.98 -28.61 65.73
N ALA A 104 -0.01 -27.67 65.76
CA ALA A 104 1.23 -27.82 66.50
C ALA A 104 1.00 -27.88 68.01
N ALA A 105 0.14 -27.01 68.55
CA ALA A 105 -0.23 -27.01 69.97
C ALA A 105 -0.89 -28.35 70.37
N HIS A 106 -1.81 -28.86 69.53
CA HIS A 106 -2.45 -30.15 69.75
C HIS A 106 -1.46 -31.31 69.74
N ALA A 107 -0.54 -31.32 68.77
CA ALA A 107 0.48 -32.37 68.61
C ALA A 107 1.48 -32.42 69.79
N ALA A 108 1.71 -31.30 70.49
CA ALA A 108 2.60 -31.24 71.64
C ALA A 108 2.00 -31.84 72.92
N ILE A 109 0.67 -31.86 73.07
CA ILE A 109 -0.02 -32.29 74.30
C ILE A 109 0.37 -33.72 74.73
N PRO A 110 0.35 -34.76 73.87
CA PRO A 110 0.71 -36.12 74.28
C PRO A 110 2.14 -36.24 74.82
N GLY A 111 3.09 -35.46 74.26
CA GLY A 111 4.47 -35.42 74.75
C GLY A 111 4.58 -34.77 76.13
N LEU A 112 3.82 -33.70 76.37
CA LEU A 112 3.73 -33.04 77.67
C LEU A 112 3.06 -33.93 78.72
N GLU A 113 1.99 -34.66 78.36
CA GLU A 113 1.34 -35.63 79.25
C GLU A 113 2.28 -36.78 79.64
N SER A 114 3.09 -37.25 78.68
CA SER A 114 4.14 -38.24 78.92
C SER A 114 5.22 -37.70 79.86
N ALA A 115 5.64 -36.44 79.68
CA ALA A 115 6.63 -35.79 80.54
C ALA A 115 6.13 -35.62 81.99
N VAL A 116 4.85 -35.26 82.19
CA VAL A 116 4.23 -35.22 83.53
C VAL A 116 4.26 -36.61 84.17
N THR A 117 3.91 -37.64 83.41
CA THR A 117 3.91 -39.03 83.90
C THR A 117 5.31 -39.49 84.31
N GLU A 118 6.33 -39.18 83.51
CA GLU A 118 7.73 -39.50 83.81
C GLU A 118 8.24 -38.72 85.03
N ALA A 119 7.94 -37.42 85.11
CA ALA A 119 8.32 -36.58 86.25
C ALA A 119 7.64 -37.04 87.55
N GLN A 120 6.37 -37.47 87.48
CA GLN A 120 5.64 -38.06 88.61
C GLN A 120 6.30 -39.35 89.09
N ALA A 121 6.71 -40.23 88.16
CA ALA A 121 7.43 -41.45 88.51
C ALA A 121 8.79 -41.17 89.16
N LYS A 122 9.53 -40.17 88.67
CA LYS A 122 10.81 -39.72 89.27
C LYS A 122 10.62 -39.13 90.66
N LEU A 123 9.59 -38.30 90.86
CA LEU A 123 9.24 -37.76 92.17
C LEU A 123 8.90 -38.88 93.16
N ALA A 124 8.04 -39.83 92.77
CA ALA A 124 7.69 -40.97 93.62
C ALA A 124 8.93 -41.83 93.98
N ALA A 125 9.86 -42.02 93.04
CA ALA A 125 11.11 -42.72 93.28
C ALA A 125 12.03 -41.94 94.25
N ALA A 126 12.15 -40.62 94.11
CA ALA A 126 12.95 -39.78 94.99
C ALA A 126 12.35 -39.68 96.41
N GLU A 127 11.02 -39.60 96.54
CA GLU A 127 10.32 -39.67 97.82
C GLU A 127 10.55 -41.00 98.54
N LYS A 128 10.49 -42.11 97.79
CA LYS A 128 10.82 -43.45 98.32
C LYS A 128 12.29 -43.53 98.76
N ALA A 129 13.23 -43.04 97.94
CA ALA A 129 14.65 -43.05 98.27
C ALA A 129 14.96 -42.20 99.51
N LEU A 130 14.28 -41.05 99.69
CA LEU A 130 14.37 -40.25 100.90
C LEU A 130 13.84 -40.98 102.14
N ALA A 131 12.75 -41.76 101.99
CA ALA A 131 12.20 -42.57 103.09
C ALA A 131 13.11 -43.73 103.51
N GLU A 132 13.92 -44.26 102.59
CA GLU A 132 14.86 -45.37 102.81
C GLU A 132 16.31 -44.89 103.11
N ALA A 133 16.57 -43.58 103.16
CA ALA A 133 17.91 -43.01 103.29
C ALA A 133 18.53 -43.21 104.69
N THR A 134 19.83 -43.54 104.73
CA THR A 134 20.62 -43.52 105.96
C THR A 134 20.92 -42.08 106.41
N PRO A 135 21.25 -41.81 107.70
CA PRO A 135 21.45 -40.44 108.21
C PRO A 135 22.44 -39.58 107.41
N GLU A 136 23.48 -40.19 106.82
CA GLU A 136 24.48 -39.52 105.99
C GLU A 136 23.97 -39.19 104.57
N GLN A 137 22.91 -39.87 104.11
CA GLN A 137 22.33 -39.72 102.77
C GLN A 137 21.09 -38.80 102.75
N VAL A 138 20.49 -38.49 103.92
CA VAL A 138 19.25 -37.70 104.04
C VAL A 138 19.36 -36.32 103.38
N GLU A 139 20.50 -35.62 103.52
CA GLU A 139 20.68 -34.29 102.94
C GLU A 139 20.62 -34.33 101.40
N GLN A 140 21.32 -35.28 100.79
CA GLN A 140 21.33 -35.44 99.33
C GLN A 140 19.97 -35.94 98.82
N ALA A 141 19.37 -36.93 99.48
CA ALA A 141 18.05 -37.44 99.12
C ALA A 141 16.95 -36.36 99.24
N THR A 142 17.08 -35.41 100.16
CA THR A 142 16.16 -34.26 100.28
C THR A 142 16.31 -33.32 99.08
N LYS A 143 17.56 -32.99 98.69
CA LYS A 143 17.83 -32.18 97.49
C LYS A 143 17.30 -32.84 96.22
N ASP A 144 17.47 -34.15 96.08
CA ASP A 144 17.00 -34.90 94.91
C ASP A 144 15.46 -34.96 94.84
N ARG A 145 14.77 -35.12 95.99
CA ARG A 145 13.31 -35.03 96.06
C ARG A 145 12.81 -33.64 95.69
N ASP A 146 13.44 -32.59 96.22
CA ASP A 146 13.03 -31.21 95.92
C ASP A 146 13.28 -30.85 94.45
N ALA A 147 14.38 -31.32 93.86
CA ALA A 147 14.64 -31.18 92.43
C ALA A 147 13.61 -31.96 91.57
N ALA A 148 13.27 -33.20 91.95
CA ALA A 148 12.24 -33.99 91.28
C ALA A 148 10.85 -33.35 91.40
N LYS A 149 10.54 -32.75 92.55
CA LYS A 149 9.29 -32.01 92.76
C LYS A 149 9.24 -30.76 91.88
N ALA A 150 10.30 -29.97 91.83
CA ALA A 150 10.38 -28.81 90.95
C ALA A 150 10.24 -29.19 89.47
N ALA A 151 10.81 -30.32 89.05
CA ALA A 151 10.66 -30.84 87.69
C ALA A 151 9.22 -31.30 87.39
N PHE A 152 8.55 -31.95 88.35
CA PHE A 152 7.13 -32.31 88.23
C PHE A 152 6.24 -31.07 88.13
N ASP A 153 6.42 -30.10 89.02
CA ASP A 153 5.65 -28.84 89.02
C ASP A 153 5.86 -28.08 87.69
N ALA A 154 7.09 -28.04 87.16
CA ALA A 154 7.40 -27.46 85.85
C ALA A 154 6.76 -28.23 84.67
N ALA A 155 6.68 -29.55 84.73
CA ALA A 155 6.01 -30.36 83.71
C ALA A 155 4.49 -30.13 83.71
N VAL A 156 3.87 -29.99 84.88
CA VAL A 156 2.45 -29.68 85.03
C VAL A 156 2.13 -28.28 84.52
N GLU A 157 2.96 -27.29 84.84
CA GLU A 157 2.88 -25.93 84.28
C GLU A 157 2.98 -25.94 82.74
N ALA A 158 3.95 -26.68 82.18
CA ALA A 158 4.13 -26.78 80.74
C ALA A 158 2.93 -27.44 80.03
N LEU A 159 2.37 -28.51 80.61
CA LEU A 159 1.16 -29.16 80.09
C LEU A 159 -0.04 -28.20 80.13
N SER A 160 -0.20 -27.46 81.22
CA SER A 160 -1.29 -26.49 81.39
C SER A 160 -1.17 -25.36 80.38
N ALA A 161 0.03 -24.80 80.20
CA ALA A 161 0.31 -23.79 79.18
C ALA A 161 0.08 -24.31 77.75
N GLY A 162 0.41 -25.57 77.47
CA GLY A 162 0.14 -26.22 76.18
C GLY A 162 -1.35 -26.34 75.88
N LYS A 163 -2.16 -26.74 76.88
CA LYS A 163 -3.62 -26.82 76.75
C LYS A 163 -4.26 -25.44 76.54
N VAL A 164 -3.82 -24.43 77.29
CA VAL A 164 -4.28 -23.05 77.12
C VAL A 164 -3.97 -22.54 75.71
N ARG A 165 -2.75 -22.75 75.20
CA ARG A 165 -2.39 -22.37 73.82
C ARG A 165 -3.28 -23.03 72.75
N PHE A 166 -3.60 -24.32 72.93
CA PHE A 166 -4.51 -25.01 72.04
C PHE A 166 -5.93 -24.42 72.08
N GLU A 167 -6.45 -24.12 73.26
CA GLU A 167 -7.78 -23.52 73.45
C GLU A 167 -7.84 -22.10 72.87
N GLU A 168 -6.84 -21.27 73.12
CA GLU A 168 -6.75 -19.92 72.55
C GLU A 168 -6.72 -19.93 71.02
N ALA A 169 -5.92 -20.81 70.42
CA ALA A 169 -5.89 -20.96 68.96
C ALA A 169 -7.23 -21.50 68.42
N ALA A 170 -7.90 -22.39 69.16
CA ALA A 170 -9.21 -22.90 68.80
C ALA A 170 -10.30 -21.83 68.84
N GLU A 171 -10.22 -20.86 69.76
CA GLU A 171 -11.16 -19.74 69.89
C GLU A 171 -10.98 -18.69 68.78
N ARG A 172 -9.73 -18.43 68.35
CA ARG A 172 -9.43 -17.44 67.30
C ARG A 172 -9.85 -17.91 65.91
N LEU A 173 -9.73 -19.21 65.62
CA LEU A 173 -9.93 -19.79 64.29
C LEU A 173 -11.28 -19.47 63.62
N PRO A 174 -12.45 -19.61 64.27
CA PRO A 174 -13.74 -19.28 63.65
C PRO A 174 -13.80 -17.83 63.13
N GLY A 175 -13.23 -16.89 63.88
CA GLY A 175 -13.17 -15.48 63.48
C GLY A 175 -12.27 -15.26 62.27
N LYS A 176 -11.10 -15.91 62.22
CA LYS A 176 -10.19 -15.85 61.06
C LYS A 176 -10.83 -16.47 59.82
N LYS A 177 -11.48 -17.63 59.97
CA LYS A 177 -12.18 -18.32 58.88
C LYS A 177 -13.32 -17.46 58.33
N ALA A 178 -14.16 -16.89 59.20
CA ALA A 178 -15.26 -16.03 58.78
C ALA A 178 -14.75 -14.80 58.01
N ALA A 179 -13.67 -14.16 58.46
CA ALA A 179 -13.06 -13.03 57.76
C ALA A 179 -12.54 -13.43 56.36
N PHE A 180 -11.89 -14.60 56.23
CA PHE A 180 -11.49 -15.13 54.93
C PHE A 180 -12.69 -15.41 54.02
N ASP A 181 -13.70 -16.15 54.52
CA ASP A 181 -14.89 -16.50 53.74
C ASP A 181 -15.64 -15.25 53.24
N GLU A 182 -15.76 -14.21 54.07
CA GLU A 182 -16.38 -12.93 53.70
C GLU A 182 -15.59 -12.20 52.61
N ALA A 183 -14.27 -12.13 52.74
CA ALA A 183 -13.41 -11.51 51.75
C ALA A 183 -13.42 -12.27 50.42
N ASP A 184 -13.41 -13.61 50.45
CA ASP A 184 -13.48 -14.48 49.27
C ASP A 184 -14.83 -14.34 48.53
N ALA A 185 -15.94 -14.30 49.29
CA ALA A 185 -17.26 -14.07 48.72
C ALA A 185 -17.38 -12.69 48.05
N LYS A 186 -16.81 -11.65 48.70
CA LYS A 186 -16.75 -10.30 48.15
C LYS A 186 -15.92 -10.24 46.87
N ALA A 187 -14.73 -10.86 46.85
CA ALA A 187 -13.89 -10.94 45.67
C ALA A 187 -14.63 -11.62 44.50
N THR A 188 -15.29 -12.74 44.77
CA THR A 188 -16.06 -13.49 43.77
C THR A 188 -17.23 -12.68 43.21
N THR A 189 -17.91 -11.89 44.05
CA THR A 189 -18.99 -11.00 43.59
C THR A 189 -18.46 -9.91 42.68
N LEU A 190 -17.36 -9.24 43.07
CA LEU A 190 -16.75 -8.17 42.27
C LEU A 190 -16.20 -8.69 40.93
N GLU A 191 -15.61 -9.89 40.91
CA GLU A 191 -15.19 -10.57 39.68
C GLU A 191 -16.39 -10.82 38.75
N GLY A 192 -17.52 -11.28 39.30
CA GLY A 192 -18.77 -11.47 38.56
C GLY A 192 -19.37 -10.17 38.01
N GLU A 193 -19.30 -9.08 38.77
CA GLU A 193 -19.77 -7.74 38.36
C GLU A 193 -18.87 -7.11 37.28
N ALA A 194 -17.56 -7.41 37.28
CA ALA A 194 -16.64 -6.91 36.27
C ALA A 194 -16.93 -7.50 34.88
N VAL A 195 -17.18 -8.81 34.77
CA VAL A 195 -17.39 -9.51 33.48
C VAL A 195 -18.35 -8.81 32.50
N PRO A 196 -19.57 -8.39 32.89
CA PRO A 196 -20.48 -7.69 31.97
C PRO A 196 -19.98 -6.30 31.56
N LEU A 197 -19.17 -5.61 32.38
CA LEU A 197 -18.56 -4.33 32.03
C LEU A 197 -17.51 -4.51 30.93
N TRP A 198 -16.63 -5.51 31.08
CA TRP A 198 -15.65 -5.89 30.06
C TRP A 198 -16.31 -6.29 28.73
N THR A 199 -17.39 -7.06 28.82
CA THR A 199 -18.15 -7.47 27.63
C THR A 199 -18.76 -6.25 26.93
N ALA A 200 -19.34 -5.32 27.69
CA ALA A 200 -19.92 -4.10 27.15
C ALA A 200 -18.88 -3.17 26.51
N ALA A 201 -17.69 -3.03 27.11
CA ALA A 201 -16.58 -2.25 26.54
C ALA A 201 -16.13 -2.83 25.20
N ARG A 202 -15.95 -4.15 25.11
CA ARG A 202 -15.57 -4.84 23.85
C ARG A 202 -16.64 -4.70 22.75
N ASP A 203 -17.92 -4.78 23.12
CA ASP A 203 -19.01 -4.59 22.15
C ASP A 203 -19.03 -3.15 21.61
N LEU A 204 -18.70 -2.16 22.45
CA LEU A 204 -18.58 -0.75 22.05
C LEU A 204 -17.35 -0.50 21.18
N GLU A 205 -16.22 -1.13 21.48
CA GLU A 205 -15.01 -1.10 20.65
C GLU A 205 -15.31 -1.61 19.23
N ALA A 206 -15.96 -2.77 19.12
CA ALA A 206 -16.34 -3.34 17.83
C ALA A 206 -17.29 -2.44 17.03
N GLU A 207 -18.22 -1.74 17.70
CA GLU A 207 -19.10 -0.77 17.04
C GLU A 207 -18.34 0.49 16.60
N ALA A 208 -17.41 1.00 17.41
CA ALA A 208 -16.55 2.11 17.02
C ALA A 208 -15.71 1.77 15.78
N ASP A 209 -15.13 0.56 15.72
CA ASP A 209 -14.39 0.08 14.55
C ASP A 209 -15.28 -0.05 13.31
N ARG A 210 -16.50 -0.57 13.47
CA ARG A 210 -17.48 -0.63 12.37
C ARG A 210 -17.79 0.77 11.83
N LEU A 211 -18.01 1.74 12.71
CA LEU A 211 -18.31 3.13 12.33
C LEU A 211 -17.12 3.82 11.67
N LYS A 212 -15.90 3.55 12.14
CA LYS A 212 -14.67 4.00 11.48
C LYS A 212 -14.57 3.50 10.04
N GLY A 213 -14.93 2.24 9.79
CA GLY A 213 -15.01 1.68 8.44
C GLY A 213 -16.01 2.42 7.55
N LEU A 214 -17.21 2.70 8.07
CA LEU A 214 -18.25 3.45 7.34
C LEU A 214 -17.83 4.90 7.05
N TRP A 215 -17.17 5.56 7.99
CA TRP A 215 -16.63 6.90 7.80
C TRP A 215 -15.59 6.90 6.66
N ALA A 216 -14.65 5.95 6.65
CA ALA A 216 -13.67 5.82 5.59
C ALA A 216 -14.29 5.53 4.20
N GLU A 217 -15.38 4.76 4.15
CA GLU A 217 -16.14 4.56 2.91
C GLU A 217 -16.84 5.85 2.44
N ALA A 218 -17.42 6.63 3.37
CA ALA A 218 -18.04 7.90 3.06
C ALA A 218 -17.04 8.94 2.52
N GLU A 219 -15.82 9.00 3.09
CA GLU A 219 -14.74 9.86 2.59
C GLU A 219 -14.32 9.52 1.15
N LYS A 220 -14.30 8.23 0.79
CA LYS A 220 -14.07 7.82 -0.60
C LYS A 220 -15.16 8.32 -1.53
N VAL A 221 -16.42 8.25 -1.10
CA VAL A 221 -17.55 8.79 -1.88
C VAL A 221 -17.43 10.30 -2.07
N VAL A 222 -17.02 11.05 -1.05
CA VAL A 222 -16.74 12.49 -1.16
C VAL A 222 -15.64 12.75 -2.19
N THR A 223 -14.55 11.98 -2.14
CA THR A 223 -13.42 12.09 -3.07
C THR A 223 -13.84 11.84 -4.52
N GLU A 224 -14.57 10.76 -4.78
CA GLU A 224 -15.05 10.44 -6.13
C GLU A 224 -16.09 11.46 -6.63
N ALA A 225 -16.98 11.95 -5.76
CA ALA A 225 -17.92 13.00 -6.11
C ALA A 225 -17.21 14.33 -6.46
N GLN A 226 -16.17 14.68 -5.71
CA GLN A 226 -15.34 15.85 -5.99
C GLN A 226 -14.63 15.71 -7.34
N LYS A 227 -13.99 14.56 -7.59
CA LYS A 227 -13.34 14.26 -8.87
C LYS A 227 -14.30 14.36 -10.06
N ALA A 228 -15.52 13.85 -9.91
CA ALA A 228 -16.56 13.95 -10.94
C ALA A 228 -16.99 15.41 -11.18
N LEU A 229 -17.12 16.20 -10.11
CA LEU A 229 -17.43 17.63 -10.21
C LEU A 229 -16.30 18.40 -10.90
N ASP A 230 -15.05 18.12 -10.55
CA ASP A 230 -13.88 18.78 -11.16
C ASP A 230 -13.75 18.45 -12.64
N ALA A 231 -13.98 17.19 -13.02
CA ALA A 231 -14.03 16.78 -14.41
C ALA A 231 -15.11 17.50 -15.22
N ALA A 232 -16.25 17.83 -14.59
CA ALA A 232 -17.35 18.55 -15.22
C ALA A 232 -17.11 20.07 -15.29
N LEU A 233 -16.52 20.66 -14.25
CA LEU A 233 -16.23 22.10 -14.16
C LEU A 233 -15.02 22.52 -14.99
N PHE A 234 -14.00 21.65 -15.06
CA PHE A 234 -12.71 21.94 -15.66
C PHE A 234 -12.35 20.87 -16.70
N PRO A 235 -13.11 20.77 -17.81
CA PRO A 235 -12.90 19.74 -18.80
C PRO A 235 -11.58 19.99 -19.55
N VAL A 236 -10.67 19.03 -19.49
CA VAL A 236 -9.48 19.01 -20.34
C VAL A 236 -9.86 18.40 -21.69
N LYS A 237 -9.54 19.10 -22.79
CA LYS A 237 -9.75 18.62 -24.16
C LYS A 237 -8.51 18.86 -25.00
N ILE A 238 -8.04 17.80 -25.65
CA ILE A 238 -7.02 17.90 -26.70
C ILE A 238 -7.74 18.33 -27.99
N SER A 239 -7.46 19.55 -28.44
CA SER A 239 -8.10 20.12 -29.63
C SER A 239 -7.47 19.58 -30.91
N TYR A 240 -6.15 19.59 -30.97
CA TYR A 240 -5.36 19.14 -32.11
C TYR A 240 -3.94 18.77 -31.65
N ILE A 241 -3.31 17.85 -32.37
CA ILE A 241 -1.91 17.48 -32.21
C ILE A 241 -1.24 17.74 -33.55
N ASP A 242 -0.30 18.67 -33.56
CA ASP A 242 0.55 18.91 -34.72
C ASP A 242 1.82 18.06 -34.60
N VAL A 243 2.24 17.48 -35.72
CA VAL A 243 3.40 16.58 -35.77
C VAL A 243 4.17 16.93 -37.03
N ASP A 244 5.30 17.60 -36.86
CA ASP A 244 6.17 17.89 -37.97
C ASP A 244 6.96 16.63 -38.37
N ASP A 245 6.55 16.01 -39.47
CA ASP A 245 7.18 14.81 -40.04
C ASP A 245 8.66 15.08 -40.38
N ALA A 246 9.57 14.67 -39.49
CA ALA A 246 10.99 14.81 -39.72
C ALA A 246 11.56 13.61 -40.50
N ALA A 247 12.14 13.85 -41.68
CA ALA A 247 13.00 12.87 -42.33
C ALA A 247 14.36 12.78 -41.61
N ILE A 248 14.98 11.59 -41.53
CA ILE A 248 16.38 11.43 -41.06
C ILE A 248 17.32 12.08 -42.07
N ARG A 249 17.56 13.40 -41.98
CA ARG A 249 18.13 14.15 -43.11
C ARG A 249 19.55 13.75 -43.49
N TYR A 250 20.41 13.26 -42.58
CA TYR A 250 21.78 12.80 -42.91
C TYR A 250 22.39 11.87 -41.84
N PRO A 251 23.44 11.09 -42.19
CA PRO A 251 24.27 10.38 -41.22
C PRO A 251 24.76 11.28 -40.10
N GLY A 252 24.37 10.99 -38.85
CA GLY A 252 24.91 11.66 -37.66
C GLY A 252 24.32 13.03 -37.31
N LYS A 253 23.25 13.49 -37.99
CA LYS A 253 22.46 14.64 -37.48
C LYS A 253 21.24 14.13 -36.71
N LYS A 254 21.05 14.65 -35.49
CA LYS A 254 19.88 14.35 -34.67
C LYS A 254 18.61 14.85 -35.38
N THR A 255 17.61 14.00 -35.49
CA THR A 255 16.29 14.35 -36.02
C THR A 255 15.28 14.26 -34.89
N GLY A 256 14.56 15.35 -34.66
CA GLY A 256 13.46 15.43 -33.72
C GLY A 256 12.13 15.40 -34.48
N VAL A 257 11.09 14.81 -33.88
CA VAL A 257 9.70 15.08 -34.26
C VAL A 257 9.22 16.17 -33.33
N ASP A 258 8.88 17.34 -33.86
CA ASP A 258 8.30 18.41 -33.06
C ASP A 258 6.81 18.14 -32.90
N ILE A 259 6.35 18.13 -31.65
CA ILE A 259 4.97 17.82 -31.28
C ILE A 259 4.41 19.06 -30.60
N THR A 260 3.27 19.55 -31.11
CA THR A 260 2.50 20.62 -30.47
C THR A 260 1.13 20.11 -30.08
N VAL A 261 0.80 20.19 -28.80
CA VAL A 261 -0.52 19.80 -28.27
C VAL A 261 -1.29 21.05 -27.87
N TYR A 262 -2.46 21.23 -28.47
CA TYR A 262 -3.35 22.37 -28.17
C TYR A 262 -4.46 21.92 -27.23
N THR A 263 -4.55 22.56 -26.07
CA THR A 263 -5.61 22.37 -25.08
C THR A 263 -6.45 23.64 -24.96
N LYS A 264 -7.60 23.55 -24.30
CA LYS A 264 -8.42 24.73 -23.92
C LYS A 264 -8.28 25.08 -22.44
N THR A 265 -7.26 24.55 -21.77
CA THR A 265 -7.09 24.65 -20.33
C THR A 265 -5.72 25.21 -20.01
N ASP A 266 -5.72 26.30 -19.26
CA ASP A 266 -4.53 26.87 -18.64
C ASP A 266 -4.18 25.96 -17.44
N ASP A 267 -2.88 25.74 -17.16
CA ASP A 267 -2.39 24.94 -16.02
C ASP A 267 -2.51 23.41 -16.20
N SER A 268 -1.91 22.91 -17.28
CA SER A 268 -1.87 21.47 -17.59
C SER A 268 -0.43 20.97 -17.70
N ASP A 269 -0.15 19.73 -17.32
CA ASP A 269 1.05 19.00 -17.73
C ASP A 269 0.69 18.11 -18.91
N ALA A 270 1.57 18.00 -19.91
CA ALA A 270 1.33 17.16 -21.09
C ALA A 270 2.49 16.18 -21.32
N ASP A 271 2.20 14.89 -21.13
CA ASP A 271 3.12 13.80 -21.42
C ASP A 271 2.85 13.18 -22.79
N VAL A 272 3.90 12.89 -23.55
CA VAL A 272 3.82 12.04 -24.73
C VAL A 272 4.60 10.74 -24.51
N THR A 273 3.94 9.60 -24.70
CA THR A 273 4.56 8.28 -24.65
C THR A 273 4.63 7.63 -26.02
N CYS A 274 5.84 7.33 -26.50
CA CYS A 274 6.08 6.65 -27.78
C CYS A 274 6.99 5.43 -27.56
N GLY A 275 6.54 4.23 -27.95
CA GLY A 275 7.38 3.02 -27.90
C GLY A 275 7.97 2.68 -26.53
N GLY A 276 7.30 3.09 -25.44
CA GLY A 276 7.73 2.88 -24.04
C GLY A 276 8.54 4.03 -23.43
N TYR A 277 8.85 5.09 -24.19
CA TYR A 277 9.52 6.28 -23.68
C TYR A 277 8.52 7.40 -23.47
N THR A 278 8.62 8.09 -22.33
CA THR A 278 7.77 9.23 -21.99
C THR A 278 8.60 10.50 -22.09
N PHE A 279 8.02 11.52 -22.72
CA PHE A 279 8.60 12.85 -22.91
C PHE A 279 7.62 13.86 -22.33
N ASP A 280 8.14 14.75 -21.50
CA ASP A 280 7.41 15.90 -21.00
C ASP A 280 7.40 16.98 -22.09
N LEU A 281 6.26 17.63 -22.29
CA LEU A 281 6.13 18.76 -23.20
C LEU A 281 6.12 20.04 -22.38
N ASP A 282 6.93 21.01 -22.80
CA ASP A 282 6.98 22.31 -22.14
C ASP A 282 5.78 23.15 -22.58
N GLU A 283 5.07 23.75 -21.63
CA GLU A 283 4.05 24.75 -21.95
C GLU A 283 4.73 26.02 -22.49
N THR A 284 4.50 26.35 -23.77
CA THR A 284 5.12 27.52 -24.40
C THR A 284 4.26 28.76 -24.27
N VAL A 285 2.96 28.58 -24.38
CA VAL A 285 1.91 29.55 -24.06
C VAL A 285 0.72 28.79 -23.49
N SER A 286 -0.16 29.49 -22.77
CA SER A 286 -1.35 28.92 -22.14
C SER A 286 -2.11 27.95 -23.08
N GLY A 287 -2.14 26.68 -22.71
CA GLY A 287 -2.81 25.62 -23.47
C GLY A 287 -2.09 25.17 -24.74
N VAL A 288 -0.80 25.48 -24.91
CA VAL A 288 0.04 25.00 -26.01
C VAL A 288 1.31 24.39 -25.45
N PHE A 289 1.46 23.09 -25.69
CA PHE A 289 2.58 22.29 -25.20
C PHE A 289 3.45 21.88 -26.36
N GLU A 290 4.74 22.23 -26.31
CA GLU A 290 5.69 21.90 -27.37
C GLU A 290 6.83 21.06 -26.83
N GLY A 291 7.26 20.10 -27.64
CA GLY A 291 8.43 19.28 -27.30
C GLY A 291 8.93 18.51 -28.50
N GLY A 292 10.24 18.35 -28.57
CA GLY A 292 10.90 17.58 -29.61
C GLY A 292 11.21 16.17 -29.13
N MET A 293 10.64 15.15 -29.80
CA MET A 293 11.03 13.76 -29.56
C MET A 293 12.25 13.39 -30.39
N TRP A 294 13.32 12.92 -29.73
CA TRP A 294 14.48 12.37 -30.42
C TRP A 294 14.16 11.01 -31.07
N VAL A 295 14.42 10.89 -32.37
CA VAL A 295 14.30 9.60 -33.07
C VAL A 295 15.38 8.64 -32.56
N MET A 296 14.95 7.56 -31.91
CA MET A 296 15.82 6.58 -31.28
C MET A 296 16.46 5.62 -32.32
N PRO A 297 17.70 5.13 -32.08
CA PRO A 297 18.31 4.09 -32.89
C PRO A 297 17.41 2.84 -32.96
N GLY A 298 16.92 2.50 -34.15
CA GLY A 298 16.03 1.34 -34.34
C GLY A 298 14.54 1.65 -34.29
N ALA A 299 14.14 2.92 -34.23
CA ALA A 299 12.74 3.32 -34.34
C ALA A 299 12.10 2.76 -35.63
N PRO A 300 10.88 2.22 -35.57
CA PRO A 300 10.15 1.82 -36.76
C PRO A 300 9.84 3.04 -37.63
N ASN A 301 9.72 2.84 -38.93
CA ASN A 301 9.32 3.92 -39.87
C ASN A 301 7.91 4.45 -39.60
N LYS A 302 7.14 3.82 -38.70
CA LYS A 302 5.81 4.23 -38.25
C LYS A 302 5.66 3.88 -36.77
N ALA A 303 5.32 4.85 -35.93
CA ALA A 303 5.11 4.64 -34.50
C ALA A 303 3.86 5.35 -33.99
N THR A 304 3.11 4.66 -33.13
CA THR A 304 1.95 5.21 -32.43
C THR A 304 2.39 5.77 -31.09
N CYS A 305 1.98 7.00 -30.81
CA CYS A 305 2.27 7.72 -29.59
C CYS A 305 0.97 8.02 -28.86
N GLY A 306 0.96 7.82 -27.54
CA GLY A 306 -0.10 8.28 -26.65
C GLY A 306 0.25 9.66 -26.11
N VAL A 307 -0.73 10.54 -26.05
CA VAL A 307 -0.64 11.86 -25.40
C VAL A 307 -1.57 11.83 -24.20
N VAL A 308 -1.07 12.26 -23.04
CA VAL A 308 -1.86 12.44 -21.83
C VAL A 308 -1.67 13.86 -21.35
N VAL A 309 -2.77 14.61 -21.27
CA VAL A 309 -2.80 15.96 -20.69
C VAL A 309 -3.50 15.86 -19.34
N ARG A 310 -2.93 16.44 -18.29
CA ARG A 310 -3.53 16.51 -16.95
C ARG A 310 -3.59 17.97 -16.51
N ASN A 311 -4.71 18.44 -15.96
CA ASN A 311 -4.75 19.76 -15.33
C ASN A 311 -4.39 19.71 -13.84
N SER A 312 -4.27 20.88 -13.21
CA SER A 312 -4.05 21.02 -11.76
C SER A 312 -5.15 20.42 -10.87
N HIS A 313 -6.29 20.02 -11.44
CA HIS A 313 -7.37 19.32 -10.74
C HIS A 313 -7.33 17.78 -10.96
N GLY A 314 -6.26 17.26 -11.58
CA GLY A 314 -6.08 15.82 -11.82
C GLY A 314 -7.02 15.23 -12.88
N VAL A 315 -7.72 16.07 -13.65
CA VAL A 315 -8.55 15.66 -14.78
C VAL A 315 -7.64 15.37 -15.96
N THR A 316 -7.76 14.18 -16.53
CA THR A 316 -6.89 13.73 -17.62
C THR A 316 -7.64 13.62 -18.94
N ALA A 317 -7.05 14.10 -20.03
CA ALA A 317 -7.45 13.79 -21.40
C ALA A 317 -6.36 12.97 -22.07
N SER A 318 -6.76 11.95 -22.83
CA SER A 318 -5.82 11.15 -23.61
C SER A 318 -6.18 11.16 -25.08
N SER A 319 -5.16 11.21 -25.93
CA SER A 319 -5.29 11.01 -27.37
C SER A 319 -4.15 10.14 -27.86
N SER A 320 -4.20 9.73 -29.12
CA SER A 320 -3.09 9.04 -29.75
C SER A 320 -2.94 9.52 -31.18
N PHE A 321 -1.70 9.66 -31.62
CA PHE A 321 -1.37 9.94 -33.01
C PHE A 321 -0.36 8.92 -33.51
N THR A 322 -0.17 8.90 -34.83
CA THR A 322 0.86 8.09 -35.46
C THR A 322 1.66 8.99 -36.37
N TYR A 323 2.98 8.85 -36.34
CA TYR A 323 3.88 9.59 -37.21
C TYR A 323 4.67 8.63 -38.11
N ASP A 324 5.00 9.10 -39.31
CA ASP A 324 5.80 8.36 -40.29
C ASP A 324 7.22 8.94 -40.36
N LEU A 325 8.21 8.09 -40.12
CA LEU A 325 9.62 8.45 -40.18
C LEU A 325 10.24 8.01 -41.51
N GLN A 326 10.57 8.98 -42.36
CA GLN A 326 11.26 8.71 -43.63
C GLN A 326 12.78 8.75 -43.45
N ARG A 327 13.46 7.73 -43.97
CA ARG A 327 14.94 7.67 -43.99
C ARG A 327 15.50 8.40 -45.20
N HIS A 328 16.63 9.08 -45.08
CA HIS A 328 17.18 9.76 -46.25
C HIS A 328 17.70 8.78 -47.29
N ALA A 329 17.35 9.01 -48.55
CA ALA A 329 17.92 8.31 -49.70
C ALA A 329 18.80 9.26 -50.54
N ARG A 330 19.82 8.68 -51.17
CA ARG A 330 20.71 9.39 -52.10
C ARG A 330 21.06 8.51 -53.29
N ILE A 331 21.37 9.14 -54.42
CA ILE A 331 21.96 8.45 -55.58
C ILE A 331 23.41 8.90 -55.70
N VAL A 332 24.33 7.95 -55.69
CA VAL A 332 25.78 8.20 -55.83
C VAL A 332 26.31 7.61 -57.12
N SER A 333 27.47 8.13 -57.55
CA SER A 333 28.23 7.63 -58.71
C SER A 333 27.43 7.57 -60.01
N LEU A 334 26.60 8.59 -60.27
CA LEU A 334 25.93 8.70 -61.56
C LEU A 334 26.98 8.89 -62.67
N ASN A 335 26.87 8.09 -63.73
CA ASN A 335 27.68 8.24 -64.93
C ASN A 335 26.84 7.91 -66.18
N ALA A 336 26.99 8.69 -67.24
CA ALA A 336 26.36 8.45 -68.53
C ALA A 336 27.44 8.27 -69.60
N GLY A 337 27.71 7.05 -70.07
CA GLY A 337 28.80 6.79 -71.02
C GLY A 337 28.43 5.84 -72.15
N PRO A 338 29.23 5.75 -73.22
CA PRO A 338 30.54 6.39 -73.42
C PRO A 338 30.44 7.87 -73.82
N GLU A 339 31.52 8.61 -73.57
CA GLU A 339 31.67 10.01 -73.96
C GLU A 339 33.03 10.21 -74.68
N PRO A 340 33.06 10.83 -75.87
CA PRO A 340 31.93 11.19 -76.73
C PRO A 340 31.27 9.94 -77.38
N VAL A 341 30.04 10.08 -77.87
CA VAL A 341 29.29 9.00 -78.53
C VAL A 341 28.76 9.42 -79.89
N ARG A 342 28.78 8.52 -80.87
CA ARG A 342 28.17 8.78 -82.18
C ARG A 342 26.65 8.81 -82.08
N LYS A 343 26.00 9.75 -82.77
CA LYS A 343 24.53 9.82 -82.86
C LYS A 343 23.93 8.48 -83.30
N GLY A 344 22.85 8.08 -82.63
CA GLY A 344 22.17 6.81 -82.84
C GLY A 344 22.79 5.61 -82.11
N LYS A 345 23.94 5.77 -81.44
CA LYS A 345 24.53 4.71 -80.59
C LYS A 345 23.99 4.76 -79.15
N ARG A 346 24.30 3.72 -78.36
CA ARG A 346 23.81 3.59 -76.98
C ARG A 346 24.66 4.39 -76.01
N ILE A 347 24.00 5.14 -75.13
CA ILE A 347 24.53 5.69 -73.87
C ILE A 347 23.96 4.82 -72.75
N THR A 348 24.80 4.38 -71.83
CA THR A 348 24.41 3.65 -70.62
C THR A 348 24.53 4.58 -69.43
N VAL A 349 23.42 4.79 -68.73
CA VAL A 349 23.38 5.55 -67.49
C VAL A 349 23.41 4.58 -66.32
N THR A 350 24.42 4.72 -65.47
CA THR A 350 24.63 3.91 -64.29
C THR A 350 24.64 4.76 -63.02
N GLY A 351 24.42 4.11 -61.88
CA GLY A 351 24.57 4.72 -60.56
C GLY A 351 24.15 3.76 -59.46
N VAL A 352 24.21 4.22 -58.20
CA VAL A 352 23.86 3.42 -57.02
C VAL A 352 22.86 4.20 -56.15
N LEU A 353 21.69 3.63 -55.92
CA LEU A 353 20.73 4.14 -54.94
C LEU A 353 21.08 3.61 -53.55
N GLN A 354 21.21 4.53 -52.61
CA GLN A 354 21.51 4.25 -51.22
C GLN A 354 20.44 4.86 -50.31
N GLY A 355 20.20 4.22 -49.18
CA GLY A 355 19.33 4.71 -48.11
C GLY A 355 20.02 4.60 -46.76
N THR A 356 19.70 5.47 -45.81
CA THR A 356 20.26 5.34 -44.46
C THR A 356 19.73 4.09 -43.75
N ASN A 357 20.54 3.50 -42.86
CA ASN A 357 20.08 2.47 -41.92
C ASN A 357 19.05 3.03 -40.92
N THR A 358 18.45 2.16 -40.10
CA THR A 358 17.45 2.53 -39.07
C THR A 358 17.98 3.49 -38.02
N THR A 359 19.30 3.53 -37.80
CA THR A 359 19.93 4.45 -36.85
C THR A 359 20.40 5.75 -37.50
N GLY A 360 20.23 5.91 -38.82
CA GLY A 360 20.67 7.10 -39.53
C GLY A 360 22.17 7.35 -39.40
N THR A 361 23.01 6.33 -39.25
CA THR A 361 24.48 6.47 -39.06
C THR A 361 25.28 6.06 -40.29
N ALA A 362 24.69 5.29 -41.21
CA ALA A 362 25.36 4.81 -42.40
C ALA A 362 24.40 4.67 -43.59
N TYR A 363 24.96 4.75 -44.80
CA TYR A 363 24.23 4.46 -46.05
C TYR A 363 24.43 3.01 -46.46
N GLY A 364 23.33 2.28 -46.62
CA GLY A 364 23.28 0.97 -47.24
C GLY A 364 22.72 1.03 -48.66
N HIS A 365 22.85 -0.08 -49.38
CA HIS A 365 22.28 -0.24 -50.71
C HIS A 365 20.75 -0.37 -50.63
N LEU A 366 20.03 0.38 -51.47
CA LEU A 366 18.56 0.33 -51.52
C LEU A 366 18.13 -0.59 -52.67
N ASN A 367 17.65 -1.78 -52.31
CA ASN A 367 17.14 -2.78 -53.26
C ASN A 367 15.71 -2.44 -53.71
N GLY A 368 15.39 -2.70 -54.99
CA GLY A 368 14.02 -2.60 -55.48
C GLY A 368 13.49 -1.17 -55.68
N GLY A 369 14.34 -0.15 -55.58
CA GLY A 369 13.94 1.24 -55.75
C GLY A 369 13.77 1.60 -57.23
N TRP A 370 12.63 2.17 -57.60
CA TRP A 370 12.40 2.66 -58.97
C TRP A 370 13.08 4.01 -59.20
N VAL A 371 14.08 4.03 -60.08
CA VAL A 371 14.86 5.22 -60.43
C VAL A 371 14.50 5.68 -61.83
N SER A 372 14.08 6.94 -61.98
CA SER A 372 13.78 7.58 -63.26
C SER A 372 15.03 8.27 -63.82
N ILE A 373 15.38 8.00 -65.07
CA ILE A 373 16.48 8.65 -65.78
C ILE A 373 15.94 9.80 -66.61
N GLN A 374 16.50 10.98 -66.38
CA GLN A 374 16.11 12.23 -67.01
C GLN A 374 17.24 12.79 -67.85
N PHE A 375 16.88 13.41 -68.96
CA PHE A 375 17.78 14.06 -69.91
C PHE A 375 17.36 15.51 -70.12
N ARG A 376 18.34 16.41 -70.17
CA ARG A 376 18.17 17.82 -70.51
C ARG A 376 19.06 18.13 -71.70
N LYS A 377 18.44 18.41 -72.85
CA LYS A 377 19.14 18.78 -74.08
C LYS A 377 20.00 20.03 -73.86
N LYS A 378 21.19 20.08 -74.49
CA LYS A 378 22.05 21.29 -74.50
C LYS A 378 21.26 22.51 -74.97
N GLY A 379 21.39 23.62 -74.23
CA GLY A 379 20.65 24.86 -74.49
C GLY A 379 19.21 24.87 -73.98
N SER A 380 18.70 23.76 -73.42
CA SER A 380 17.39 23.72 -72.75
C SER A 380 17.53 23.78 -71.24
N THR A 381 16.53 24.33 -70.56
CA THR A 381 16.38 24.29 -69.10
C THR A 381 15.48 23.13 -68.63
N THR A 382 14.78 22.46 -69.55
CA THR A 382 13.76 21.46 -69.24
C THR A 382 14.34 20.04 -69.17
N TRP A 383 14.03 19.31 -68.10
CA TRP A 383 14.35 17.90 -67.95
C TRP A 383 13.20 17.02 -68.47
N SER A 384 13.52 16.03 -69.30
CA SER A 384 12.56 15.03 -69.78
C SER A 384 12.92 13.64 -69.26
N THR A 385 11.96 12.92 -68.69
CA THR A 385 12.15 11.53 -68.28
C THR A 385 12.15 10.63 -69.51
N LEU A 386 13.25 9.90 -69.74
CA LEU A 386 13.37 8.99 -70.88
C LEU A 386 12.99 7.54 -70.52
N GLY A 387 12.94 7.23 -69.22
CA GLY A 387 12.51 5.94 -68.70
C GLY A 387 13.01 5.72 -67.26
N GLY A 388 12.62 4.62 -66.61
CA GLY A 388 13.11 4.24 -65.29
C GLY A 388 13.59 2.79 -65.18
N ILE A 389 14.23 2.46 -64.07
CA ILE A 389 14.75 1.13 -63.80
C ILE A 389 14.73 0.84 -62.30
N THR A 390 14.44 -0.40 -61.95
CA THR A 390 14.51 -0.89 -60.57
C THR A 390 15.95 -1.22 -60.19
N THR A 391 16.39 -0.78 -59.01
CA THR A 391 17.73 -1.07 -58.51
C THR A 391 17.88 -2.54 -58.11
N SER A 392 19.09 -3.07 -58.29
CA SER A 392 19.45 -4.44 -57.86
C SER A 392 19.60 -4.55 -56.33
N GLY A 393 19.84 -5.76 -55.82
CA GLY A 393 20.15 -6.01 -54.40
C GLY A 393 21.35 -5.22 -53.86
N LYS A 394 22.26 -4.77 -54.74
CA LYS A 394 23.39 -3.89 -54.40
C LYS A 394 23.09 -2.41 -54.64
N GLY A 395 21.84 -2.03 -54.87
CA GLY A 395 21.43 -0.64 -55.13
C GLY A 395 21.82 -0.13 -56.52
N ASN A 396 22.58 -0.90 -57.30
CA ASN A 396 23.02 -0.50 -58.63
C ASN A 396 21.85 -0.44 -59.60
N PHE A 397 21.85 0.57 -60.47
CA PHE A 397 21.00 0.63 -61.65
C PHE A 397 21.85 0.87 -62.91
N SER A 398 21.40 0.34 -64.04
CA SER A 398 22.05 0.51 -65.34
C SER A 398 21.01 0.44 -66.46
N ARG A 399 20.78 1.55 -67.16
CA ARG A 399 19.83 1.60 -68.26
C ARG A 399 20.43 2.30 -69.46
N ALA A 400 20.28 1.70 -70.63
CA ALA A 400 20.77 2.29 -71.87
C ALA A 400 19.67 3.02 -72.63
N PHE A 401 20.08 4.07 -73.33
CA PHE A 401 19.27 4.93 -74.16
C PHE A 401 19.99 5.20 -75.48
N THR A 402 19.26 5.63 -76.51
CA THR A 402 19.86 6.03 -77.79
C THR A 402 20.29 7.49 -77.75
N ALA A 403 21.56 7.77 -78.09
CA ALA A 403 22.12 9.12 -78.20
C ALA A 403 21.48 9.88 -79.37
N LYS A 404 20.66 10.89 -79.07
CA LYS A 404 19.96 11.69 -80.09
C LYS A 404 20.51 13.11 -80.24
N ALA A 405 21.04 13.67 -79.16
CA ALA A 405 21.57 15.03 -79.09
C ALA A 405 22.46 15.19 -77.85
N ASP A 406 23.33 16.19 -77.88
CA ASP A 406 24.05 16.70 -76.73
C ASP A 406 23.13 17.02 -75.55
N GLY A 407 23.57 16.69 -74.34
CA GLY A 407 22.87 17.14 -73.13
C GLY A 407 23.33 16.47 -71.85
N THR A 408 22.67 16.87 -70.77
CA THR A 408 22.96 16.43 -69.42
C THR A 408 21.98 15.34 -68.97
N TRP A 409 22.48 14.33 -68.28
CA TRP A 409 21.73 13.23 -67.69
C TRP A 409 21.68 13.35 -66.17
N ARG A 410 20.56 12.92 -65.57
CA ARG A 410 20.44 12.72 -64.12
C ARG A 410 19.51 11.55 -63.81
N ALA A 411 19.60 11.04 -62.60
CA ALA A 411 18.71 10.04 -62.05
C ALA A 411 17.90 10.62 -60.89
N VAL A 412 16.62 10.22 -60.78
CA VAL A 412 15.69 10.65 -59.74
C VAL A 412 15.00 9.43 -59.16
N TYR A 413 15.15 9.23 -57.85
CA TYR A 413 14.36 8.29 -57.08
C TYR A 413 13.17 9.04 -56.46
N GLY A 414 11.96 8.53 -56.67
CA GLY A 414 10.72 9.20 -56.25
C GLY A 414 10.48 9.26 -54.74
N GLY A 415 11.19 8.43 -53.96
CA GLY A 415 10.89 8.24 -52.54
C GLY A 415 9.72 7.29 -52.32
N GLY A 416 9.32 7.16 -51.05
CA GLY A 416 8.16 6.40 -50.59
C GLY A 416 8.02 6.52 -49.06
N TRP A 417 7.10 5.75 -48.46
CA TRP A 417 6.83 5.79 -47.01
C TRP A 417 8.08 5.53 -46.14
N ALA A 418 9.06 4.77 -46.65
CA ALA A 418 10.27 4.43 -45.90
C ALA A 418 11.48 5.32 -46.20
N PHE A 419 11.48 6.04 -47.33
CA PHE A 419 12.66 6.77 -47.81
C PHE A 419 12.32 8.06 -48.55
N THR A 420 13.10 9.11 -48.33
CA THR A 420 12.94 10.39 -49.02
C THR A 420 13.20 10.29 -50.52
N LYS A 421 12.70 11.27 -51.27
CA LYS A 421 13.09 11.49 -52.67
C LYS A 421 14.59 11.77 -52.77
N ALA A 422 15.23 11.27 -53.82
CA ALA A 422 16.65 11.54 -54.08
C ALA A 422 16.87 11.96 -55.53
N THR A 423 17.71 12.97 -55.76
CA THR A 423 18.18 13.37 -57.10
C THR A 423 19.69 13.24 -57.12
N SER A 424 20.23 12.59 -58.16
CA SER A 424 21.68 12.44 -58.31
C SER A 424 22.36 13.76 -58.68
N GLY A 425 23.70 13.75 -58.70
CA GLY A 425 24.47 14.67 -59.55
C GLY A 425 24.09 14.52 -61.03
N SER A 426 24.75 15.26 -61.91
CA SER A 426 24.43 15.25 -63.34
C SER A 426 25.66 15.08 -64.20
N ASP A 427 25.50 14.49 -65.38
CA ASP A 427 26.61 14.16 -66.27
C ASP A 427 26.34 14.58 -67.72
N TYR A 428 27.30 15.16 -68.43
CA TYR A 428 27.09 15.74 -69.76
C TYR A 428 27.74 14.90 -70.86
N VAL A 429 26.92 14.42 -71.81
CA VAL A 429 27.38 13.62 -72.94
C VAL A 429 27.43 14.46 -74.22
N ASP A 430 28.60 14.47 -74.87
CA ASP A 430 28.83 14.99 -76.24
C ASP A 430 28.43 13.96 -77.31
N VAL A 431 27.48 14.32 -78.19
CA VAL A 431 26.96 13.42 -79.25
C VAL A 431 27.41 13.91 -80.62
N ARG A 432 28.23 13.10 -81.30
CA ARG A 432 28.88 13.43 -82.57
C ARG A 432 28.23 12.82 -83.81
#